data_AF-A0A8C4R1V2-F1
#
_entry.id   AF-A0A8C4R1V2-F1
#
_cell.length_a   1.000
_cell.length_b   1.000
_cell.length_c   1.000
_cell.angle_alpha   90.00
_cell.angle_beta   90.00
_cell.angle_gamma   90.00
#
_symmetry.space_group_name_H-M   'P 1'
#
loop_
_entity.id
_entity.type
_entity.pdbx_description
1 polymer ?
#
loop_
_entity_poly.entity_id
_entity_poly.type
_entity_poly.pdbx_seq_one_letter_code
_entity_poly.pdbx_strand_id
1 'polypeptide(L)'
;MFDAQIRSRHTALVAALERSRELWKDLTEMQEWLNQAEEEYFGKDHEYKVPTDLSQAVAELKHAMDEVKQKEVKVKILKDGVGTVVATGAGTGRDKLKAELATVMANYQRLCSRLKGKHSMVQEVWSCWQQLLQHLDSESKWLDELEEAIQKADGTDGKPEQAATSVFVRVVQPTCKLIETTSLYASVMLTPIYLFIYLFSTRIHSLCVSLCTLAVIYAIF
;
A
#
# COMPACT_ATOMS: atom_id res chain seq x y z
N MET A 1 52.06 -0.89 -44.78
CA MET A 1 50.93 0.05 -44.57
C MET A 1 49.58 -0.69 -44.56
N PHE A 2 49.32 -1.56 -45.55
CA PHE A 2 48.08 -2.35 -45.67
C PHE A 2 47.81 -3.28 -44.47
N ASP A 3 48.81 -4.02 -43.99
CA ASP A 3 48.65 -4.95 -42.85
C ASP A 3 48.31 -4.26 -41.53
N ALA A 4 48.78 -3.03 -41.33
CA ALA A 4 48.48 -2.25 -40.13
C ALA A 4 46.99 -1.83 -40.11
N GLN A 5 46.45 -1.47 -41.27
CA GLN A 5 45.03 -1.11 -41.42
C GLN A 5 44.12 -2.33 -41.25
N ILE A 6 44.51 -3.50 -41.76
CA ILE A 6 43.78 -4.75 -41.54
C ILE A 6 43.76 -5.12 -40.05
N ARG A 7 44.91 -5.08 -39.37
CA ARG A 7 44.98 -5.37 -37.93
C ARG A 7 44.12 -4.41 -37.11
N SER A 8 44.16 -3.11 -37.40
CA SER A 8 43.32 -2.12 -36.72
C SER A 8 41.82 -2.39 -36.90
N ARG A 9 41.38 -2.70 -38.14
CA ARG A 9 39.98 -3.07 -38.42
C ARG A 9 39.58 -4.37 -37.73
N HIS A 10 40.45 -5.37 -37.72
CA HIS A 10 40.22 -6.63 -37.02
C HIS A 10 40.03 -6.42 -35.52
N THR A 11 40.93 -5.69 -34.86
CA THR A 11 40.82 -5.38 -33.43
C THR A 11 39.56 -4.60 -33.10
N ALA A 12 39.18 -3.61 -33.92
CA ALA A 12 37.94 -2.86 -33.75
C ALA A 12 36.69 -3.75 -33.89
N LEU A 13 36.69 -4.70 -34.82
CA LEU A 13 35.59 -5.64 -35.02
C LEU A 13 35.46 -6.60 -33.82
N VAL A 14 36.58 -7.15 -33.34
CA VAL A 14 36.61 -8.03 -32.17
C VAL A 14 36.10 -7.30 -30.93
N ALA A 15 36.57 -6.07 -30.68
CA ALA A 15 36.10 -5.27 -29.56
C ALA A 15 34.62 -4.85 -29.67
N ALA A 16 34.09 -4.68 -30.88
CA ALA A 16 32.67 -4.43 -31.10
C ALA A 16 31.82 -5.69 -30.86
N LEU A 17 32.31 -6.86 -31.28
CA LEU A 17 31.65 -8.14 -31.05
C LEU A 17 31.60 -8.47 -29.55
N GLU A 18 32.71 -8.27 -28.83
CA GLU A 18 32.77 -8.51 -27.39
C GLU A 18 31.78 -7.63 -26.62
N ARG A 19 31.76 -6.33 -26.90
CA ARG A 19 30.77 -5.41 -26.31
C ARG A 19 29.34 -5.81 -26.62
N SER A 20 29.06 -6.26 -27.84
CA SER A 20 27.72 -6.73 -28.18
C SER A 20 27.36 -7.99 -27.40
N ARG A 21 28.31 -8.90 -27.16
CA ARG A 21 28.10 -10.13 -26.38
C ARG A 21 27.82 -9.82 -24.91
N GLU A 22 28.57 -8.91 -24.32
CA GLU A 22 28.36 -8.43 -22.94
C GLU A 22 26.96 -7.82 -22.78
N LEU A 23 26.54 -6.95 -23.71
CA LEU A 23 25.20 -6.35 -23.66
C LEU A 23 24.07 -7.39 -23.77
N TRP A 24 24.25 -8.43 -24.58
CA TRP A 24 23.28 -9.53 -24.64
C TRP A 24 23.14 -10.23 -23.30
N LYS A 25 24.27 -10.53 -22.64
CA LYS A 25 24.26 -11.13 -21.31
C LYS A 25 23.55 -10.23 -20.30
N ASP A 26 23.89 -8.94 -20.26
CA ASP A 26 23.29 -8.00 -19.31
C ASP A 26 21.78 -7.81 -19.55
N LEU A 27 21.32 -7.84 -20.81
CA LEU A 27 19.90 -7.79 -21.17
C LEU A 27 19.17 -9.05 -20.70
N THR A 28 19.75 -10.24 -20.92
CA THR A 28 19.18 -11.50 -20.44
C THR A 28 19.07 -11.52 -18.93
N GLU A 29 20.13 -11.15 -18.20
CA GLU A 29 20.09 -11.06 -16.74
C GLU A 29 19.03 -10.07 -16.24
N MET A 30 18.87 -8.93 -16.92
CA MET A 30 17.84 -7.95 -16.56
C MET A 30 16.43 -8.49 -16.81
N GLN A 31 16.22 -9.21 -17.93
CA GLN A 31 14.93 -9.82 -18.25
C GLN A 31 14.58 -10.95 -17.26
N GLU A 32 15.56 -11.78 -16.86
CA GLU A 32 15.37 -12.80 -15.84
C GLU A 32 14.99 -12.18 -14.49
N TRP A 33 15.69 -11.12 -14.09
CA TRP A 33 15.34 -10.39 -12.86
C TRP A 33 13.94 -9.77 -12.95
N LEU A 34 13.55 -9.20 -14.10
CA LEU A 34 12.19 -8.66 -14.29
C LEU A 34 11.12 -9.74 -14.11
N ASN A 35 11.33 -10.93 -14.67
CA ASN A 35 10.40 -12.04 -14.53
C ASN A 35 10.28 -12.50 -13.06
N GLN A 36 11.41 -12.63 -12.36
CA GLN A 36 11.45 -12.99 -10.94
C GLN A 36 10.73 -11.94 -10.08
N ALA A 37 10.99 -10.66 -10.31
CA ALA A 37 10.33 -9.57 -9.59
C ALA A 37 8.83 -9.52 -9.85
N GLU A 38 8.37 -9.79 -11.08
CA GLU A 38 6.93 -9.89 -11.37
C GLU A 38 6.27 -11.04 -10.62
N GLU A 39 6.90 -12.22 -10.58
CA GLU A 39 6.38 -13.37 -9.85
C GLU A 39 6.39 -13.14 -8.33
N GLU A 40 7.46 -12.55 -7.79
CA GLU A 40 7.59 -12.29 -6.36
C GLU A 40 6.55 -11.28 -5.87
N TYR A 41 6.41 -10.14 -6.54
CA TYR A 41 5.55 -9.06 -6.07
C TYR A 41 4.07 -9.23 -6.48
N PHE A 42 3.78 -10.04 -7.51
CA PHE A 42 2.43 -10.18 -8.07
C PHE A 42 1.95 -11.62 -8.26
N GLY A 43 2.78 -12.64 -8.04
CA GLY A 43 2.41 -14.06 -8.25
C GLY A 43 1.51 -14.64 -7.16
N LYS A 44 1.37 -13.95 -6.01
CA LYS A 44 0.52 -14.38 -4.90
C LYS A 44 -0.68 -13.45 -4.74
N ASP A 45 -1.86 -14.06 -4.64
CA ASP A 45 -3.06 -13.36 -4.15
C ASP A 45 -2.86 -13.03 -2.67
N HIS A 46 -3.03 -11.75 -2.31
CA HIS A 46 -2.87 -11.29 -0.93
C HIS A 46 -4.25 -11.17 -0.29
N GLU A 47 -4.44 -11.87 0.83
CA GLU A 47 -5.62 -11.74 1.69
C GLU A 47 -5.19 -11.01 2.98
N TYR A 48 -5.76 -9.83 3.25
CA TYR A 48 -5.45 -9.05 4.45
C TYR A 48 -6.52 -9.31 5.51
N LYS A 49 -6.21 -10.12 6.53
CA LYS A 49 -7.17 -10.52 7.56
C LYS A 49 -7.15 -9.62 8.77
N VAL A 50 -5.98 -9.12 9.12
CA VAL A 50 -5.77 -8.26 10.29
C VAL A 50 -4.93 -7.03 9.96
N PRO A 51 -4.98 -5.98 10.81
CA PRO A 51 -4.28 -4.71 10.54
C PRO A 51 -2.77 -4.88 10.36
N THR A 52 -2.19 -5.83 11.09
CA THR A 52 -0.77 -6.16 11.00
C THR A 52 -0.38 -6.68 9.62
N ASP A 53 -1.26 -7.45 8.96
CA ASP A 53 -1.02 -7.96 7.60
C ASP A 53 -0.92 -6.80 6.61
N LEU A 54 -1.79 -5.80 6.76
CA LEU A 54 -1.84 -4.64 5.88
C LEU A 54 -0.63 -3.73 6.10
N SER A 55 -0.23 -3.50 7.35
CA SER A 55 0.99 -2.75 7.70
C SER A 55 2.25 -3.43 7.19
N GLN A 56 2.33 -4.76 7.31
CA GLN A 56 3.45 -5.54 6.79
C GLN A 56 3.51 -5.45 5.25
N ALA A 57 2.38 -5.60 4.56
CA ALA A 57 2.32 -5.47 3.11
C ALA A 57 2.74 -4.07 2.61
N VAL A 58 2.36 -3.03 3.35
CA VAL A 58 2.86 -1.66 3.14
C VAL A 58 4.39 -1.61 3.18
N ALA A 59 5.01 -2.21 4.20
CA ALA A 59 6.47 -2.22 4.37
C ALA A 59 7.17 -3.03 3.28
N GLU A 60 6.64 -4.20 2.93
CA GLU A 60 7.16 -5.07 1.87
C GLU A 60 7.08 -4.39 0.50
N LEU A 61 5.96 -3.74 0.16
CA LEU A 61 5.82 -3.00 -1.10
C LEU A 61 6.77 -1.81 -1.17
N LYS A 62 7.03 -1.15 -0.05
CA LYS A 62 8.03 -0.08 0.02
C LYS A 62 9.44 -0.61 -0.25
N HIS A 63 9.80 -1.73 0.36
CA HIS A 63 11.08 -2.40 0.11
C HIS A 63 11.23 -2.79 -1.37
N ALA A 64 10.21 -3.42 -1.95
CA ALA A 64 10.17 -3.75 -3.37
C ALA A 64 10.35 -2.51 -4.26
N MET A 65 9.74 -1.39 -3.92
CA MET A 65 9.92 -0.13 -4.65
C MET A 65 11.37 0.36 -4.61
N ASP A 66 12.05 0.24 -3.47
CA ASP A 66 13.44 0.62 -3.32
C ASP A 66 14.37 -0.32 -4.12
N GLU A 67 14.11 -1.62 -4.14
CA GLU A 67 14.84 -2.59 -4.97
C GLU A 67 14.71 -2.30 -6.47
N VAL A 68 13.48 -2.06 -6.96
CA VAL A 68 13.26 -1.69 -8.36
C VAL A 68 13.99 -0.40 -8.71
N LYS A 69 13.98 0.59 -7.81
CA LYS A 69 14.70 1.87 -8.00
C LYS A 69 16.21 1.67 -8.12
N GLN A 70 16.79 0.74 -7.36
CA GLN A 70 18.22 0.44 -7.46
C GLN A 70 18.63 -0.10 -8.85
N LYS A 71 17.71 -0.72 -9.60
CA LYS A 71 17.97 -1.20 -10.96
C LYS A 71 18.00 -0.11 -12.02
N GLU A 72 17.54 1.12 -11.72
CA GLU A 72 17.47 2.21 -12.69
C GLU A 72 18.82 2.52 -13.34
N VAL A 73 19.92 2.43 -12.57
CA VAL A 73 21.27 2.65 -13.09
C VAL A 73 21.65 1.58 -14.11
N LYS A 74 21.36 0.30 -13.85
CA LYS A 74 21.63 -0.80 -14.80
C LYS A 74 20.82 -0.62 -16.09
N VAL A 75 19.54 -0.21 -15.99
CA VAL A 75 18.70 0.10 -17.16
C VAL A 75 19.28 1.24 -18.00
N LYS A 76 19.81 2.30 -17.36
CA LYS A 76 20.48 3.40 -18.07
C LYS A 76 21.75 2.93 -18.78
N ILE A 77 22.60 2.16 -18.10
CA ILE A 77 23.83 1.61 -18.69
C ILE A 77 23.50 0.73 -19.91
N LEU A 78 22.50 -0.15 -19.80
CA LEU A 78 22.03 -0.98 -20.91
C LEU A 78 21.55 -0.14 -22.09
N LYS A 79 20.74 0.90 -21.83
CA LYS A 79 20.23 1.80 -22.87
C LYS A 79 21.36 2.52 -23.61
N ASP A 80 22.31 3.07 -22.87
CA ASP A 80 23.44 3.83 -23.44
C ASP A 80 24.43 2.92 -24.19
N GLY A 81 24.68 1.72 -23.64
CA GLY A 81 25.53 0.70 -24.25
C GLY A 81 24.98 0.22 -25.60
N VAL A 82 23.70 -0.13 -25.66
CA VAL A 82 23.04 -0.50 -26.93
C VAL A 82 22.99 0.68 -27.89
N GLY A 83 22.73 1.91 -27.41
CA GLY A 83 22.79 3.12 -28.23
C GLY A 83 24.14 3.31 -28.92
N THR A 84 25.23 3.03 -28.20
CA THR A 84 26.59 3.08 -28.75
C THR A 84 26.82 2.04 -29.85
N VAL A 85 26.34 0.80 -29.67
CA VAL A 85 26.48 -0.28 -30.68
C VAL A 85 25.60 -0.03 -31.91
N VAL A 86 24.41 0.56 -31.74
CA VAL A 86 23.52 0.90 -32.86
C VAL A 86 24.10 2.03 -33.73
N ALA A 87 24.87 2.95 -33.14
CA ALA A 87 25.51 4.04 -33.87
C ALA A 87 26.61 3.60 -34.87
N THR A 88 27.16 2.38 -34.76
CA THR A 88 28.34 1.96 -35.54
C THR A 88 28.03 1.30 -36.91
N GLY A 89 26.86 1.50 -37.53
CA GLY A 89 26.57 1.00 -38.90
C GLY A 89 25.13 0.49 -39.18
N ALA A 90 25.00 -0.53 -40.05
CA ALA A 90 23.75 -1.27 -40.38
C ALA A 90 23.93 -2.79 -40.07
N GLY A 91 22.89 -3.54 -39.66
CA GLY A 91 22.99 -5.01 -39.51
C GLY A 91 21.97 -5.67 -38.56
N THR A 92 21.51 -6.88 -38.93
CA THR A 92 20.42 -7.65 -38.27
C THR A 92 20.63 -7.97 -36.80
N GLY A 93 21.89 -8.22 -36.37
CA GLY A 93 22.20 -8.46 -34.96
C GLY A 93 21.92 -7.27 -34.05
N ARG A 94 21.99 -6.04 -34.59
CA ARG A 94 21.76 -4.80 -33.84
C ARG A 94 20.27 -4.48 -33.75
N ASP A 95 19.49 -4.85 -34.77
CA ASP A 95 18.03 -4.75 -34.71
C ASP A 95 17.46 -5.65 -33.63
N LYS A 96 18.00 -6.88 -33.49
CA LYS A 96 17.65 -7.78 -32.38
C LYS A 96 18.01 -7.19 -31.02
N LEU A 97 19.23 -6.67 -30.86
CA LEU A 97 19.67 -6.04 -29.61
C LEU A 97 18.79 -4.84 -29.22
N LYS A 98 18.39 -4.03 -30.19
CA LYS A 98 17.47 -2.90 -30.00
C LYS A 98 16.07 -3.37 -29.60
N ALA A 99 15.58 -4.44 -30.21
CA ALA A 99 14.27 -5.02 -29.88
C ALA A 99 14.26 -5.56 -28.45
N GLU A 100 15.29 -6.30 -28.03
CA GLU A 100 15.40 -6.80 -26.66
C GLU A 100 15.51 -5.68 -25.63
N LEU A 101 16.30 -4.64 -25.90
CA LEU A 101 16.32 -3.45 -25.04
C LEU A 101 14.93 -2.83 -24.91
N ALA A 102 14.19 -2.70 -26.03
CA ALA A 102 12.84 -2.15 -25.99
C ALA A 102 11.90 -3.00 -25.13
N THR A 103 11.98 -4.33 -25.23
CA THR A 103 11.24 -5.26 -24.36
C THR A 103 11.60 -5.08 -22.89
N VAL A 104 12.89 -5.08 -22.55
CA VAL A 104 13.37 -4.87 -21.17
C VAL A 104 12.90 -3.51 -20.62
N MET A 105 12.99 -2.44 -21.41
CA MET A 105 12.53 -1.12 -21.01
C MET A 105 11.02 -1.07 -20.76
N ALA A 106 10.22 -1.66 -21.67
CA ALA A 106 8.77 -1.71 -21.52
C ALA A 106 8.36 -2.51 -20.28
N ASN A 107 8.99 -3.67 -20.06
CA ASN A 107 8.75 -4.53 -18.90
C ASN A 107 9.14 -3.82 -17.59
N TYR A 108 10.31 -3.17 -17.55
CA TYR A 108 10.75 -2.39 -16.38
C TYR A 108 9.79 -1.24 -16.04
N GLN A 109 9.37 -0.46 -17.04
CA GLN A 109 8.40 0.63 -16.83
C GLN A 109 7.03 0.10 -16.37
N ARG A 110 6.58 -1.02 -16.94
CA ARG A 110 5.35 -1.70 -16.52
C ARG A 110 5.43 -2.15 -15.07
N LEU A 111 6.53 -2.81 -14.67
CA LEU A 111 6.78 -3.25 -13.30
C LEU A 111 6.74 -2.05 -12.34
N CYS A 112 7.48 -0.98 -12.65
CA CYS A 112 7.50 0.25 -11.84
C CYS A 112 6.09 0.83 -11.65
N SER A 113 5.31 0.92 -12.74
CA SER A 113 3.97 1.50 -12.72
C SER A 113 3.00 0.65 -11.91
N ARG A 114 3.03 -0.67 -12.09
CA ARG A 114 2.19 -1.63 -11.35
C ARG A 114 2.53 -1.61 -9.87
N LEU A 115 3.81 -1.62 -9.51
CA LEU A 115 4.25 -1.65 -8.13
C LEU A 115 3.88 -0.36 -7.39
N LYS A 116 4.07 0.79 -8.04
CA LYS A 116 3.63 2.09 -7.51
C LYS A 116 2.12 2.14 -7.30
N GLY A 117 1.33 1.63 -8.25
CA GLY A 117 -0.13 1.56 -8.13
C GLY A 117 -0.57 0.68 -6.96
N LYS A 118 0.00 -0.54 -6.85
CA LYS A 118 -0.28 -1.48 -5.75
C LYS A 118 0.10 -0.86 -4.39
N HIS A 119 1.29 -0.24 -4.28
CA HIS A 119 1.71 0.45 -3.07
C HIS A 119 0.76 1.60 -2.69
N SER A 120 0.37 2.46 -3.64
CA SER A 120 -0.57 3.57 -3.36
C SER A 120 -1.90 3.04 -2.80
N MET A 121 -2.49 2.06 -3.49
CA MET A 121 -3.75 1.46 -3.07
C MET A 121 -3.67 0.88 -1.66
N VAL A 122 -2.64 0.06 -1.39
CA VAL A 122 -2.47 -0.60 -0.09
C VAL A 122 -2.19 0.43 1.02
N GLN A 123 -1.41 1.49 0.74
CA GLN A 123 -1.17 2.59 1.67
C GLN A 123 -2.43 3.41 1.98
N GLU A 124 -3.27 3.66 0.99
CA GLU A 124 -4.53 4.38 1.18
C GLU A 124 -5.47 3.59 2.11
N VAL A 125 -5.61 2.28 1.87
CA VAL A 125 -6.40 1.39 2.74
C VAL A 125 -5.80 1.36 4.14
N TRP A 126 -4.47 1.26 4.27
CA TRP A 126 -3.79 1.29 5.57
C TRP A 126 -4.02 2.60 6.31
N SER A 127 -3.93 3.74 5.62
CA SER A 127 -4.15 5.06 6.20
C SER A 127 -5.60 5.24 6.68
N CYS A 128 -6.57 4.75 5.91
CA CYS A 128 -7.98 4.72 6.31
C CYS A 128 -8.18 3.86 7.57
N TRP A 129 -7.54 2.69 7.61
CA TRP A 129 -7.57 1.82 8.78
C TRP A 129 -6.99 2.50 10.03
N GLN A 130 -5.84 3.16 9.90
CA GLN A 130 -5.22 3.88 11.02
C GLN A 130 -6.11 5.02 11.53
N GLN A 131 -6.77 5.76 10.65
CA GLN A 131 -7.74 6.80 11.04
C GLN A 131 -8.92 6.20 11.80
N LEU A 132 -9.47 5.07 11.33
CA LEU A 132 -10.54 4.36 12.03
C LEU A 132 -10.11 3.94 13.45
N LEU A 133 -8.92 3.38 13.60
CA LEU A 133 -8.39 3.01 14.92
C LEU A 133 -8.25 4.23 15.85
N GLN A 134 -7.76 5.36 15.34
CA GLN A 134 -7.65 6.60 16.11
C GLN A 134 -9.01 7.12 16.56
N HIS A 135 -10.02 7.09 15.66
CA HIS A 135 -11.38 7.46 16.02
C HIS A 135 -11.93 6.55 17.12
N LEU A 136 -11.80 5.23 16.96
CA LEU A 136 -12.27 4.27 17.96
C LEU A 136 -11.58 4.44 19.32
N ASP A 137 -10.27 4.68 19.36
CA ASP A 137 -9.54 4.95 20.60
C ASP A 137 -10.05 6.24 21.28
N SER A 138 -10.30 7.30 20.51
CA SER A 138 -10.85 8.55 21.04
C SER A 138 -12.26 8.38 21.62
N GLU A 139 -13.11 7.63 20.93
CA GLU A 139 -14.47 7.32 21.39
C GLU A 139 -14.45 6.41 22.62
N SER A 140 -13.56 5.40 22.67
CA SER A 140 -13.41 4.53 23.84
C SER A 140 -13.02 5.33 25.07
N LYS A 141 -12.03 6.21 24.97
CA LYS A 141 -11.61 7.09 26.08
C LYS A 141 -12.74 7.99 26.54
N TRP A 142 -13.49 8.57 25.61
CA TRP A 142 -14.65 9.39 25.96
C TRP A 142 -15.76 8.59 26.64
N LEU A 143 -16.03 7.35 26.21
CA LEU A 143 -16.98 6.46 26.88
C LEU A 143 -16.51 6.13 28.30
N ASP A 144 -15.22 5.87 28.50
CA ASP A 144 -14.64 5.63 29.82
C ASP A 144 -14.81 6.86 30.73
N GLU A 145 -14.53 8.07 30.22
CA GLU A 145 -14.75 9.34 30.95
C GLU A 145 -16.22 9.57 31.31
N LEU A 146 -17.15 9.25 30.40
CA LEU A 146 -18.59 9.35 30.65
C LEU A 146 -19.04 8.33 31.70
N GLU A 147 -18.59 7.08 31.60
CA GLU A 147 -18.91 6.02 32.55
C GLU A 147 -18.45 6.41 33.97
N GLU A 148 -17.24 6.97 34.09
CA GLU A 148 -16.76 7.54 35.36
C GLU A 148 -17.63 8.72 35.86
N ALA A 149 -18.08 9.60 34.97
CA ALA A 149 -18.91 10.74 35.34
C ALA A 149 -20.31 10.30 35.82
N ILE A 150 -20.89 9.30 35.17
CA ILE A 150 -22.17 8.69 35.58
C ILE A 150 -22.01 8.03 36.95
N GLN A 151 -20.96 7.23 37.17
CA GLN A 151 -20.70 6.60 38.47
C GLN A 151 -20.54 7.63 39.60
N LYS A 152 -19.90 8.77 39.32
CA LYS A 152 -19.81 9.88 40.28
C LYS A 152 -21.16 10.54 40.55
N ALA A 153 -21.99 10.73 39.51
CA ALA A 153 -23.33 11.30 39.62
C ALA A 153 -24.31 10.35 40.32
N ASP A 154 -24.16 9.04 40.20
CA ASP A 154 -24.98 8.06 40.93
C ASP A 154 -24.72 8.08 42.46
N GLY A 155 -23.63 8.71 42.89
CA GLY A 155 -23.28 8.93 44.29
C GLY A 155 -23.67 10.29 44.88
N THR A 156 -24.24 11.22 44.10
CA THR A 156 -24.63 12.59 44.56
C THR A 156 -25.85 13.11 43.78
N ASP A 157 -26.81 13.80 44.42
CA ASP A 157 -28.06 14.39 43.86
C ASP A 157 -27.89 15.38 42.66
N GLY A 158 -27.24 14.98 41.56
CA GLY A 158 -26.78 15.83 40.46
C GLY A 158 -27.56 15.66 39.16
N LYS A 159 -27.92 16.80 38.53
CA LYS A 159 -28.84 16.95 37.37
C LYS A 159 -28.47 16.09 36.12
N PRO A 160 -29.27 15.07 35.76
CA PRO A 160 -28.99 14.12 34.67
C PRO A 160 -29.24 14.64 33.24
N GLU A 161 -29.89 15.80 33.08
CA GLU A 161 -30.39 16.29 31.79
C GLU A 161 -29.27 16.78 30.83
N GLN A 162 -28.20 17.38 31.36
CA GLN A 162 -27.06 17.87 30.55
C GLN A 162 -26.18 16.73 30.03
N ALA A 163 -26.11 15.61 30.75
CA ALA A 163 -25.37 14.41 30.32
C ALA A 163 -26.05 13.75 29.12
N ALA A 164 -27.39 13.63 29.13
CA ALA A 164 -28.16 13.00 28.06
C ALA A 164 -28.06 13.74 26.71
N THR A 165 -28.09 15.08 26.72
CA THR A 165 -27.94 15.87 25.48
C THR A 165 -26.53 15.80 24.90
N SER A 166 -25.50 15.78 25.75
CA SER A 166 -24.10 15.58 25.34
C SER A 166 -23.90 14.22 24.65
N VAL A 167 -24.50 13.17 25.20
CA VAL A 167 -24.45 11.79 24.69
C VAL A 167 -25.09 11.68 23.30
N PHE A 168 -26.26 12.28 23.08
CA PHE A 168 -26.93 12.20 21.77
C PHE A 168 -26.11 12.87 20.64
N VAL A 169 -25.58 14.07 20.90
CA VAL A 169 -24.84 14.85 19.88
C VAL A 169 -23.46 14.24 19.59
N ARG A 170 -22.79 13.68 20.60
CA ARG A 170 -21.43 13.14 20.44
C ARG A 170 -21.35 11.65 20.13
N VAL A 171 -22.33 10.84 20.51
CA VAL A 171 -22.27 9.37 20.31
C VAL A 171 -23.06 8.96 19.10
N VAL A 172 -24.35 9.31 19.08
CA VAL A 172 -25.30 8.79 18.09
C VAL A 172 -25.00 9.35 16.70
N GLN A 173 -24.65 10.65 16.62
CA GLN A 173 -24.40 11.30 15.33
C GLN A 173 -23.13 10.79 14.62
N PRO A 174 -21.97 10.60 15.30
CA PRO A 174 -20.78 10.03 14.65
C PRO A 174 -20.89 8.53 14.39
N THR A 175 -21.53 7.76 15.27
CA THR A 175 -21.76 6.32 15.00
C THR A 175 -22.67 6.09 13.81
N CYS A 176 -23.75 6.85 13.64
CA CYS A 176 -24.56 6.78 12.42
C CYS A 176 -23.72 7.11 11.17
N LYS A 177 -22.84 8.09 11.25
CA LYS A 177 -21.95 8.48 10.14
C LYS A 177 -20.88 7.43 9.85
N LEU A 178 -20.38 6.75 10.89
CA LEU A 178 -19.45 5.62 10.77
C LEU A 178 -20.14 4.40 10.16
N ILE A 179 -21.40 4.13 10.52
CA ILE A 179 -22.23 3.06 9.93
C ILE A 179 -22.52 3.36 8.45
N GLU A 180 -22.87 4.61 8.11
CA GLU A 180 -23.09 5.01 6.71
C GLU A 180 -21.82 4.89 5.86
N THR A 181 -20.66 5.30 6.39
CA THR A 181 -19.38 5.18 5.68
C THR A 181 -18.91 3.73 5.59
N THR A 182 -19.04 2.93 6.64
CA THR A 182 -18.68 1.49 6.61
C THR A 182 -19.63 0.66 5.76
N SER A 183 -20.91 1.04 5.64
CA SER A 183 -21.88 0.42 4.72
C SER A 183 -21.48 0.55 3.25
N LEU A 184 -20.71 1.58 2.85
CA LEU A 184 -20.21 1.70 1.48
C LEU A 184 -18.98 0.81 1.21
N TYR A 185 -18.16 0.52 2.23
CA TYR A 185 -16.94 -0.30 2.12
C TYR A 185 -17.16 -1.78 2.46
N ALA A 186 -18.33 -2.10 3.02
CA ALA A 186 -18.82 -3.43 3.37
C ALA A 186 -18.78 -4.48 2.24
N SER A 187 -18.64 -4.07 0.97
CA SER A 187 -18.56 -5.04 -0.13
C SER A 187 -17.18 -5.73 -0.26
N VAL A 188 -16.14 -5.31 0.46
CA VAL A 188 -14.76 -5.77 0.17
C VAL A 188 -14.01 -6.50 1.30
N MET A 189 -14.27 -6.29 2.60
CA MET A 189 -13.51 -6.97 3.68
C MET A 189 -14.29 -7.06 5.00
N LEU A 190 -15.20 -8.03 5.15
CA LEU A 190 -16.16 -8.05 6.27
C LEU A 190 -16.14 -9.34 7.10
N THR A 191 -15.23 -9.41 8.05
CA THR A 191 -15.47 -10.25 9.25
C THR A 191 -14.87 -9.62 10.50
N PRO A 192 -13.60 -9.16 10.51
CA PRO A 192 -12.99 -8.56 11.70
C PRO A 192 -13.57 -7.18 12.02
N ILE A 193 -13.75 -6.33 11.00
CA ILE A 193 -14.33 -4.98 11.15
C ILE A 193 -15.76 -5.06 11.69
N TYR A 194 -16.54 -6.01 11.17
CA TYR A 194 -17.94 -6.18 11.53
C TYR A 194 -18.10 -6.60 13.00
N LEU A 195 -17.27 -7.54 13.47
CA LEU A 195 -17.29 -7.98 14.86
C LEU A 195 -16.88 -6.86 15.82
N PHE A 196 -15.92 -6.02 15.44
CA PHE A 196 -15.45 -4.92 16.27
C PHE A 196 -16.45 -3.75 16.33
N ILE A 197 -17.06 -3.39 15.20
CA ILE A 197 -18.18 -2.41 15.15
C ILE A 197 -19.37 -2.93 15.95
N TYR A 198 -19.67 -4.22 15.86
CA TYR A 198 -20.75 -4.86 16.62
C TYR A 198 -20.52 -4.77 18.13
N LEU A 199 -19.31 -5.08 18.61
CA LEU A 199 -18.96 -4.96 20.04
C LEU A 199 -19.04 -3.50 20.53
N PHE A 200 -18.54 -2.56 19.72
CA PHE A 200 -18.61 -1.13 20.04
C PHE A 200 -20.07 -0.63 20.11
N SER A 201 -20.90 -1.03 19.15
CA SER A 201 -22.35 -0.76 19.14
C SER A 201 -23.05 -1.33 20.39
N THR A 202 -22.66 -2.53 20.82
CA THR A 202 -23.23 -3.19 22.01
C THR A 202 -22.88 -2.43 23.30
N ARG A 203 -21.65 -1.93 23.44
CA ARG A 203 -21.22 -1.12 24.59
C ARG A 203 -21.99 0.21 24.66
N ILE A 204 -22.15 0.89 23.52
CA ILE A 204 -22.96 2.11 23.43
C ILE A 204 -24.41 1.84 23.84
N HIS A 205 -25.01 0.76 23.33
CA HIS A 205 -26.38 0.40 23.67
C HIS A 205 -26.56 0.20 25.18
N SER A 206 -25.61 -0.48 25.83
CA SER A 206 -25.62 -0.69 27.28
C SER A 206 -25.59 0.64 28.06
N LEU A 207 -24.72 1.58 27.67
CA LEU A 207 -24.62 2.89 28.33
C LEU A 207 -25.87 3.75 28.13
N CYS A 208 -26.48 3.70 26.94
CA CYS A 208 -27.76 4.36 26.67
C CYS A 208 -28.88 3.82 27.56
N VAL A 209 -28.95 2.50 27.76
CA VAL A 209 -29.94 1.88 28.67
C VAL A 209 -29.74 2.36 30.11
N SER A 210 -28.50 2.37 30.60
CA SER A 210 -28.18 2.82 31.96
C SER A 210 -28.55 4.30 32.19
N LEU A 211 -28.26 5.18 31.24
CA LEU A 211 -28.64 6.58 31.28
C LEU A 211 -30.16 6.76 31.30
N CYS A 212 -30.89 6.00 30.48
CA CYS A 212 -32.35 6.02 30.47
C CYS A 212 -32.93 5.55 31.81
N THR A 213 -32.40 4.49 32.43
CA THR A 213 -32.85 4.05 33.76
C THR A 213 -32.57 5.09 34.84
N LEU A 214 -31.40 5.74 34.83
CA LEU A 214 -31.09 6.82 35.78
C LEU A 214 -32.04 8.00 35.59
N ALA A 215 -32.26 8.45 34.36
CA ALA A 215 -33.19 9.54 34.07
C ALA A 215 -34.64 9.21 34.52
N VAL A 216 -35.08 7.96 34.37
CA VAL A 216 -36.39 7.50 34.86
C VAL A 216 -36.43 7.47 36.39
N ILE A 217 -35.38 7.01 37.07
CA ILE A 217 -35.30 7.01 38.54
C ILE A 217 -35.36 8.44 39.09
N TYR A 218 -34.58 9.36 38.53
CA TYR A 218 -34.56 10.78 38.93
C TYR A 218 -35.82 11.57 38.50
N ALA A 219 -36.66 11.03 37.62
CA ALA A 219 -37.95 11.63 37.27
C ALA A 219 -39.12 11.11 38.12
N ILE A 220 -38.92 9.97 38.82
CA ILE A 220 -39.92 9.32 39.67
C ILE A 220 -39.76 9.74 41.15
N PHE A 221 -38.57 10.19 41.55
CA PHE A 221 -38.28 10.82 42.85
C PHE A 221 -38.23 12.34 42.74
#